data_AF-A0A6I9Q842-F1
#
_entry.id   AF-A0A6I9Q842-F1
#
_cell.length_a   1.000
_cell.length_b   1.000
_cell.length_c   1.000
_cell.angle_alpha   90.00
_cell.angle_beta   90.00
_cell.angle_gamma   90.00
#
_symmetry.space_group_name_H-M   'P 1'
#
loop_
_entity.id
_entity.type
_entity.pdbx_description
1 polymer ?
#
loop_
_entity_poly.entity_id
_entity_poly.type
_entity_poly.pdbx_seq_one_letter_code
_entity_poly.pdbx_strand_id
1 'polypeptide(L)'
;MASLPLPLIFFLLVTTYSYCRTIGNMEEGSTQTANADDPSTPSVGNKFQIKPLWLAVGFVLPTLCFLLCWLIVKCCKIIISYNKISASAGPQPTLFSPMIRRAEDLSILEQLDNGSLLLETTGRGGCGEVYKAEIFSGDRKMLIAIKRIMQPAIDVNELCEKETNLLTNQMRQIRSEIQTVGQIRHRNLLPLLAHIPRPNCHYLIYEFMKNGSLHDALKAVSNGSKELEWTVRYKIAVDVAAGLEYLHIVHRPRIIHRDLKPANILLDDDLNARISDFGLAKLVPDVTSGEMRSKLAGTVGYIAPEYYRTLLFSDKCDIYSFGVILAVLVTGKFPTDSFFQTTDEMCIVGWVRTAMPSNDPRVVIDQKLLGSGFEEQMLLVLKIACFCTYDDPKQRPNSRDVRHMLSQIKH
;
A
#
# COMPACT_ATOMS: atom_id res chain seq x y z
N MET A 1 17.27 0.33 36.40
CA MET A 1 17.76 1.00 37.62
C MET A 1 17.87 2.49 37.31
N ALA A 2 16.97 3.31 37.84
CA ALA A 2 16.91 4.74 37.52
C ALA A 2 17.91 5.51 38.40
N SER A 3 18.97 6.05 37.78
CA SER A 3 19.92 6.95 38.42
C SER A 3 19.26 8.30 38.71
N LEU A 4 19.29 8.74 39.98
CA LEU A 4 18.85 10.09 40.36
C LEU A 4 19.63 11.16 39.58
N PRO A 5 18.97 12.25 39.14
CA PRO A 5 19.64 13.31 38.41
C PRO A 5 20.67 14.01 39.32
N LEU A 6 21.90 14.21 38.82
CA LEU A 6 23.05 14.85 39.49
C LEU A 6 22.74 16.10 40.34
N PRO A 7 21.81 17.00 39.96
CA PRO A 7 21.44 18.15 40.80
C PRO A 7 20.83 17.76 42.15
N LEU A 8 20.07 16.66 42.20
CA LEU A 8 19.44 16.17 43.43
C LEU A 8 20.48 15.60 44.41
N ILE A 9 21.50 14.93 43.88
CA ILE A 9 22.62 14.41 44.67
C ILE A 9 23.42 15.56 45.26
N PHE A 10 23.70 16.59 44.47
CA PHE A 10 24.42 17.79 44.93
C PHE A 10 23.63 18.55 46.00
N PHE A 11 22.31 18.68 45.83
CA PHE A 11 21.45 19.38 46.80
C PHE A 11 21.36 18.60 48.13
N LEU A 12 21.23 17.27 48.08
CA LEU A 12 21.21 16.42 49.29
C LEU A 12 22.54 16.47 50.06
N LEU A 13 23.68 16.51 49.36
CA LEU A 13 25.00 16.62 49.98
C LEU A 13 25.24 17.99 50.64
N VAL A 14 24.83 19.08 49.99
CA VAL A 14 24.99 20.44 50.56
C VAL A 14 24.09 20.66 51.78
N THR A 15 22.88 20.09 51.76
CA THR A 15 21.92 20.18 52.87
C THR A 15 22.32 19.32 54.06
N THR A 16 22.81 18.09 53.86
CA THR A 16 23.38 17.28 54.94
C THR A 16 24.66 17.90 55.52
N TYR A 17 25.55 18.43 54.68
CA TYR A 17 26.75 19.13 55.14
C TYR A 17 26.42 20.35 56.01
N SER A 18 25.43 21.16 55.59
CA SER A 18 24.98 22.32 56.36
C SER A 18 24.30 21.93 57.67
N TYR A 19 23.52 20.85 57.68
CA TYR A 19 22.88 20.32 58.88
C TYR A 19 23.90 19.77 59.88
N CYS A 20 24.87 18.97 59.44
CA CYS A 20 25.95 18.45 60.28
C CYS A 20 26.84 19.57 60.85
N ARG A 21 27.12 20.63 60.07
CA ARG A 21 27.88 21.79 60.56
C ARG A 21 27.13 22.59 61.62
N THR A 22 25.80 22.62 61.55
CA THR A 22 24.97 23.33 62.53
C THR A 22 24.87 22.57 63.85
N ILE A 23 24.86 21.23 63.81
CA ILE A 23 24.88 20.37 65.01
C ILE A 23 26.28 20.31 65.64
N GLY A 24 27.35 20.21 64.84
CA GLY A 24 28.72 20.20 65.36
C GLY A 24 29.09 21.47 66.13
N ASN A 25 28.54 22.62 65.75
CA ASN A 25 28.73 23.88 66.48
C ASN A 25 27.90 24.01 67.77
N MET A 26 26.99 23.06 68.07
CA MET A 26 26.22 23.03 69.33
C MET A 26 26.84 22.12 70.40
N GLU A 27 27.74 21.18 70.04
CA GLU A 27 28.36 20.24 71.00
C GLU A 27 29.75 20.68 71.51
N GLU A 28 30.44 21.63 70.88
CA GLU A 28 31.75 22.14 71.36
C GLU A 28 31.66 23.26 72.42
N GLY A 29 30.47 23.51 72.97
CA GLY A 29 30.21 24.61 73.90
C GLY A 29 30.08 24.23 75.39
N SER A 30 30.74 23.18 75.90
CA SER A 30 30.74 22.91 77.35
C SER A 30 31.83 21.93 77.82
N THR A 31 33.09 22.37 77.83
CA THR A 31 34.08 21.83 78.80
C THR A 31 35.31 22.74 78.86
N GLN A 32 35.37 23.62 79.86
CA GLN A 32 36.64 24.01 80.49
C GLN A 32 36.42 24.64 81.86
N THR A 33 37.15 24.06 82.82
CA THR A 33 37.34 24.41 84.23
C THR A 33 38.28 25.62 84.39
N ALA A 34 37.96 26.57 85.29
CA ALA A 34 38.90 27.22 86.23
C ALA A 34 38.26 28.40 86.99
N ASN A 35 38.80 28.66 88.17
CA ASN A 35 38.33 29.53 89.26
C ASN A 35 38.51 31.06 89.06
N ALA A 36 37.67 31.80 89.81
CA ALA A 36 37.86 33.10 90.52
C ALA A 36 38.71 34.23 89.89
N ASP A 37 38.07 35.36 89.57
CA ASP A 37 38.15 36.66 90.28
C ASP A 37 37.33 37.75 89.55
N ASP A 38 37.06 38.86 90.25
CA ASP A 38 36.05 39.93 90.09
C ASP A 38 36.22 40.86 88.83
N PRO A 39 35.47 41.98 88.65
CA PRO A 39 34.49 42.18 87.59
C PRO A 39 34.88 43.30 86.59
N SER A 40 34.24 43.37 85.41
CA SER A 40 33.70 44.63 84.83
C SER A 40 33.37 44.57 83.32
N THR A 41 32.24 45.22 83.00
CA THR A 41 31.75 45.76 81.72
C THR A 41 30.78 44.93 80.85
N PRO A 42 29.73 45.57 80.29
CA PRO A 42 28.54 44.89 79.80
C PRO A 42 28.59 44.63 78.28
N SER A 43 28.34 43.40 77.86
CA SER A 43 28.08 43.09 76.45
C SER A 43 26.57 42.97 76.20
N VAL A 44 26.01 43.94 75.47
CA VAL A 44 24.65 43.91 74.93
C VAL A 44 24.55 42.74 73.93
N GLY A 45 24.03 41.61 74.38
CA GLY A 45 23.69 40.48 73.53
C GLY A 45 22.24 40.58 73.05
N ASN A 46 22.02 41.18 71.87
CA ASN A 46 20.75 41.03 71.16
C ASN A 46 20.61 39.57 70.71
N LYS A 47 19.83 38.78 71.45
CA LYS A 47 19.40 37.45 71.00
C LYS A 47 18.49 37.62 69.78
N PHE A 48 19.03 37.36 68.59
CA PHE A 48 18.24 37.22 67.36
C PHE A 48 17.34 35.98 67.49
N GLN A 49 16.10 36.16 67.96
CA GLN A 49 15.08 35.11 67.89
C GLN A 49 14.60 34.98 66.45
N ILE A 50 15.16 34.03 65.70
CA ILE A 50 14.58 33.60 64.42
C ILE A 50 13.29 32.85 64.75
N LYS A 51 12.14 33.48 64.54
CA LYS A 51 10.84 32.81 64.72
C LYS A 51 10.76 31.66 63.70
N PRO A 52 10.39 30.42 64.09
CA PRO A 52 10.36 29.25 63.21
C PRO A 52 9.44 29.43 61.99
N LEU A 53 8.51 30.39 62.05
CA LEU A 53 7.66 30.81 60.94
C LEU A 53 8.45 31.36 59.74
N TRP A 54 9.55 32.09 59.96
CA TRP A 54 10.36 32.66 58.86
C TRP A 54 11.22 31.60 58.15
N LEU A 55 11.65 30.57 58.88
CA LEU A 55 12.33 29.41 58.30
C LEU A 55 11.38 28.59 57.41
N ALA A 56 10.14 28.36 57.86
CA ALA A 56 9.14 27.65 57.06
C ALA A 56 8.79 28.41 55.75
N VAL A 57 8.63 29.73 55.81
CA VAL A 57 8.37 30.57 54.62
C VAL A 57 9.57 30.54 53.65
N GLY A 58 10.80 30.54 54.18
CA GLY A 58 12.03 30.51 53.38
C GLY A 58 12.26 29.23 52.59
N PHE A 59 11.69 28.09 53.01
CA PHE A 59 11.84 26.80 52.30
C PHE A 59 10.60 26.42 51.47
N VAL A 60 9.39 26.74 51.94
CA VAL A 60 8.15 26.34 51.26
C VAL A 60 7.91 27.16 49.99
N LEU A 61 8.19 28.47 50.02
CA LEU A 61 7.93 29.33 48.87
C LEU A 61 8.84 29.01 47.67
N PRO A 62 10.17 28.83 47.85
CA PRO A 62 11.05 28.47 46.73
C PRO A 62 10.78 27.07 46.17
N THR A 63 10.40 26.11 47.01
CA THR A 63 10.09 24.75 46.56
C THR A 63 8.80 24.70 45.75
N LEU A 64 7.77 25.47 46.13
CA LEU A 64 6.56 25.64 45.33
C LEU A 64 6.84 26.32 43.99
N CYS A 65 7.65 27.39 43.98
CA CYS A 65 8.04 28.06 42.74
C CYS A 65 8.84 27.13 41.80
N PHE A 66 9.73 26.30 42.35
CA PHE A 66 10.49 25.33 41.57
C PHE A 66 9.58 24.24 40.98
N LEU A 67 8.64 23.70 41.75
CA LEU A 67 7.66 22.71 41.27
C LEU A 67 6.77 23.30 40.16
N LEU A 68 6.30 24.55 40.35
CA LEU A 68 5.49 25.24 39.34
C LEU A 68 6.29 25.48 38.05
N CYS A 69 7.53 25.95 38.17
CA CYS A 69 8.42 26.16 37.02
C CYS A 69 8.72 24.83 36.30
N TRP A 70 8.97 23.75 37.05
CA TRP A 70 9.19 22.42 36.48
C TRP A 70 7.95 21.90 35.75
N LEU A 71 6.75 22.09 36.30
CA LEU A 71 5.49 21.75 35.66
C LEU A 71 5.27 22.56 34.38
N ILE A 72 5.52 23.88 34.41
CA ILE A 72 5.41 24.74 33.24
C ILE A 72 6.39 24.27 32.16
N VAL A 73 7.66 24.02 32.47
CA VAL A 73 8.65 23.53 31.50
C VAL A 73 8.26 22.16 30.95
N LYS A 74 7.72 21.26 31.78
CA LYS A 74 7.23 19.95 31.34
C LYS A 74 6.02 20.08 30.42
N CYS A 75 5.05 20.92 30.76
CA CYS A 75 3.90 21.25 29.93
C CYS A 75 4.32 21.90 28.61
N CYS A 76 5.24 22.88 28.64
CA CYS A 76 5.80 23.50 27.44
C CYS A 76 6.54 22.48 26.57
N LYS A 77 7.33 21.57 27.15
CA LYS A 77 7.97 20.49 26.38
C LYS A 77 6.96 19.52 25.77
N ILE A 78 5.87 19.21 26.48
CA ILE A 78 4.77 18.37 25.95
C ILE A 78 4.05 19.11 24.82
N ILE A 79 3.72 20.38 24.97
CA ILE A 79 3.05 21.21 23.96
C ILE A 79 3.96 21.42 22.74
N ILE A 80 5.26 21.69 22.94
CA ILE A 80 6.23 21.82 21.85
C ILE A 80 6.44 20.46 21.17
N SER A 81 6.48 19.35 21.92
CA SER A 81 6.55 18.01 21.33
C SER A 81 5.27 17.68 20.55
N TYR A 82 4.10 18.05 21.06
CA TYR A 82 2.81 17.86 20.40
C TYR A 82 2.70 18.71 19.13
N ASN A 83 3.13 19.98 19.19
CA ASN A 83 3.17 20.89 18.04
C ASN A 83 4.26 20.51 17.03
N LYS A 84 5.40 19.94 17.47
CA LYS A 84 6.44 19.42 16.57
C LYS A 84 5.98 18.13 15.88
N ILE A 85 5.22 17.28 16.58
CA ILE A 85 4.52 16.14 15.98
C ILE A 85 3.44 16.64 15.01
N SER A 86 2.65 17.65 15.38
CA SER A 86 1.57 18.18 14.53
C SER A 86 2.06 19.00 13.33
N ALA A 87 3.23 19.64 13.41
CA ALA A 87 3.82 20.44 12.32
C ALA A 87 4.78 19.64 11.42
N SER A 88 5.18 18.42 11.81
CA SER A 88 6.06 17.55 10.99
C SER A 88 5.44 16.21 10.58
N ALA A 89 4.23 15.87 11.03
CA ALA A 89 3.58 14.59 10.74
C ALA A 89 2.47 14.71 9.69
N GLY A 90 2.83 15.14 8.48
CA GLY A 90 2.23 14.48 7.32
C GLY A 90 2.77 13.04 7.28
N PRO A 91 1.94 12.00 7.08
CA PRO A 91 2.47 10.64 7.00
C PRO A 91 3.49 10.56 5.84
N GLN A 92 4.69 10.05 6.13
CA GLN A 92 5.82 10.16 5.20
C GLN A 92 5.59 9.35 3.92
N PRO A 93 6.06 9.85 2.75
CA PRO A 93 6.09 9.08 1.51
C PRO A 93 6.84 7.76 1.70
N THR A 94 6.24 6.66 1.27
CA THR A 94 6.92 5.36 1.20
C THR A 94 7.40 5.14 -0.22
N LEU A 95 8.72 5.12 -0.43
CA LEU A 95 9.32 4.82 -1.73
C LEU A 95 9.59 3.32 -1.82
N PHE A 96 9.10 2.69 -2.88
CA PHE A 96 9.32 1.27 -3.12
C PHE A 96 10.40 1.04 -4.17
N SER A 97 10.58 1.98 -5.12
CA SER A 97 11.48 1.85 -6.25
C SER A 97 12.61 2.87 -6.22
N PRO A 98 13.86 2.49 -6.54
CA PRO A 98 14.96 3.44 -6.70
C PRO A 98 14.79 4.38 -7.90
N MET A 99 13.77 4.15 -8.74
CA MET A 99 13.38 5.03 -9.84
C MET A 99 12.95 6.43 -9.35
N ILE A 100 12.45 6.53 -8.12
CA ILE A 100 12.20 7.80 -7.44
C ILE A 100 13.24 7.89 -6.33
N ARG A 101 14.23 8.76 -6.51
CA ARG A 101 15.37 8.88 -5.59
C ARG A 101 15.00 9.63 -4.32
N ARG A 102 14.17 10.65 -4.42
CA ARG A 102 13.80 11.53 -3.31
C ARG A 102 12.32 11.88 -3.34
N ALA A 103 11.77 12.16 -2.17
CA ALA A 103 10.37 12.60 -2.05
C ALA A 103 10.14 13.95 -2.76
N GLU A 104 11.16 14.81 -2.79
CA GLU A 104 11.09 16.12 -3.47
C GLU A 104 10.83 16.01 -4.99
N ASP A 105 11.20 14.88 -5.61
CA ASP A 105 10.93 14.59 -7.02
C ASP A 105 9.40 14.49 -7.30
N LEU A 106 8.58 14.40 -6.25
CA LEU A 106 7.10 14.33 -6.30
C LEU A 106 6.41 15.62 -5.84
N SER A 107 7.11 16.76 -5.86
CA SER A 107 6.54 18.10 -5.55
C SER A 107 5.30 18.46 -6.37
N ILE A 108 5.12 17.83 -7.55
CA ILE A 108 3.91 17.94 -8.37
C ILE A 108 2.63 17.58 -7.61
N LEU A 109 2.71 16.70 -6.60
CA LEU A 109 1.57 16.32 -5.76
C LEU A 109 1.09 17.46 -4.88
N GLU A 110 1.99 18.34 -4.42
CA GLU A 110 1.61 19.53 -3.63
C GLU A 110 0.82 20.52 -4.49
N GLN A 111 1.21 20.66 -5.76
CA GLN A 111 0.50 21.47 -6.74
C GLN A 111 -0.85 20.87 -7.15
N LEU A 112 -0.97 19.55 -7.14
CA LEU A 112 -2.24 18.87 -7.34
C LEU A 112 -3.16 19.07 -6.13
N ASP A 113 -2.62 18.93 -4.92
CA ASP A 113 -3.35 19.06 -3.65
C ASP A 113 -3.91 20.49 -3.46
N ASN A 114 -3.14 21.51 -3.84
CA ASN A 114 -3.56 22.91 -3.72
C ASN A 114 -4.40 23.42 -4.90
N GLY A 115 -4.69 22.57 -5.89
CA GLY A 115 -5.49 22.92 -7.07
C GLY A 115 -4.77 23.83 -8.08
N SER A 116 -3.48 24.10 -7.91
CA SER A 116 -2.70 24.93 -8.84
C SER A 116 -2.33 24.18 -10.12
N LEU A 117 -2.41 22.84 -10.11
CA LEU A 117 -2.15 22.00 -11.26
C LEU A 117 -3.36 21.13 -11.61
N LEU A 118 -3.88 21.35 -12.82
CA LEU A 118 -4.89 20.49 -13.43
C LEU A 118 -4.16 19.44 -14.30
N LEU A 119 -4.15 18.19 -13.83
CA LEU A 119 -3.63 17.08 -14.62
C LEU A 119 -4.73 16.47 -15.50
N GLU A 120 -4.36 16.07 -16.70
CA GLU A 120 -5.21 15.28 -17.58
C GLU A 120 -5.60 13.97 -16.90
N THR A 121 -6.91 13.71 -16.80
CA THR A 121 -7.42 12.46 -16.26
C THR A 121 -7.35 11.38 -17.34
N THR A 122 -6.35 10.52 -17.24
CA THR A 122 -6.15 9.40 -18.16
C THR A 122 -7.16 8.25 -17.98
N GLY A 123 -7.84 8.19 -16.84
CA GLY A 123 -8.94 7.26 -16.63
C GLY A 123 -9.60 7.38 -15.26
N ARG A 124 -10.86 6.94 -15.17
CA ARG A 124 -11.56 6.67 -13.91
C ARG A 124 -11.71 5.16 -13.77
N GLY A 125 -10.97 4.55 -12.84
CA GLY A 125 -11.12 3.15 -12.46
C GLY A 125 -12.07 2.97 -11.28
N GLY A 126 -12.42 1.73 -10.94
CA GLY A 126 -13.29 1.42 -9.79
C GLY A 126 -12.72 1.83 -8.42
N CYS A 127 -11.43 2.18 -8.36
CA CYS A 127 -10.71 2.51 -7.14
C CYS A 127 -10.28 3.98 -7.04
N GLY A 128 -10.50 4.83 -8.06
CA GLY A 128 -10.05 6.23 -8.04
C GLY A 128 -9.77 6.86 -9.40
N GLU A 129 -9.29 8.11 -9.35
CA GLU A 129 -8.89 8.88 -10.53
C GLU A 129 -7.40 8.65 -10.82
N VAL A 130 -7.06 8.43 -12.10
CA VAL A 130 -5.67 8.24 -12.54
C VAL A 130 -5.24 9.42 -13.39
N TYR A 131 -4.21 10.12 -12.93
CA TYR A 131 -3.60 11.24 -13.64
C TYR A 131 -2.28 10.82 -14.27
N LYS A 132 -1.98 11.45 -15.40
CA LYS A 132 -0.65 11.39 -16.01
C LYS A 132 0.16 12.61 -15.57
N ALA A 133 1.39 12.38 -15.16
CA ALA A 133 2.32 13.43 -14.81
C ALA A 133 3.72 13.14 -15.35
N GLU A 134 4.50 14.19 -15.50
CA GLU A 134 5.92 14.10 -15.81
C GLU A 134 6.71 14.58 -14.59
N ILE A 135 7.70 13.79 -14.18
CA ILE A 135 8.59 14.11 -13.07
C ILE A 135 10.05 13.98 -13.50
N PHE A 136 10.91 14.65 -12.76
CA PHE A 136 12.37 14.51 -12.85
C PHE A 136 12.87 13.83 -11.60
N SER A 137 13.53 12.67 -11.74
CA SER A 137 14.27 12.05 -10.64
C SER A 137 15.77 12.13 -10.93
N GLY A 138 16.44 13.08 -10.25
CA GLY A 138 17.75 13.57 -10.69
C GLY A 138 17.65 14.16 -12.11
N ASP A 139 18.53 13.72 -13.02
CA ASP A 139 18.54 14.21 -14.40
C ASP A 139 17.62 13.41 -15.34
N ARG A 140 16.90 12.40 -14.84
CA ARG A 140 16.04 11.55 -15.65
C ARG A 140 14.60 12.03 -15.63
N LYS A 141 14.09 12.37 -16.81
CA LYS A 141 12.67 12.62 -17.08
C LYS A 141 11.89 11.30 -17.15
N MET A 142 10.73 11.25 -16.49
CA MET A 142 9.89 10.06 -16.40
C MET A 142 8.41 10.43 -16.44
N LEU A 143 7.62 9.64 -17.16
CA LEU A 143 6.16 9.72 -17.09
C LEU A 143 5.66 8.77 -16.00
N ILE A 144 4.83 9.30 -15.11
CA ILE A 144 4.21 8.56 -14.01
C ILE A 144 2.68 8.58 -14.14
N ALA A 145 2.05 7.54 -13.61
CA ALA A 145 0.63 7.49 -13.36
C ALA A 145 0.38 7.69 -11.85
N ILE A 146 -0.50 8.63 -11.51
CA ILE A 146 -0.88 8.96 -10.14
C ILE A 146 -2.30 8.47 -9.92
N LYS A 147 -2.46 7.36 -9.21
CA LYS A 147 -3.78 6.84 -8.80
C LYS A 147 -4.16 7.49 -7.47
N ARG A 148 -5.12 8.42 -7.50
CA ARG A 148 -5.67 9.09 -6.31
C ARG A 148 -6.89 8.34 -5.80
N ILE A 149 -6.81 7.86 -4.57
CA ILE A 149 -7.90 7.16 -3.89
C ILE A 149 -8.39 8.06 -2.77
N MET A 150 -9.60 8.60 -2.91
CA MET A 150 -10.19 9.51 -1.93
C MET A 150 -10.47 8.79 -0.62
N GLN A 151 -10.14 9.45 0.48
CA GLN A 151 -10.51 9.06 1.83
C GLN A 151 -11.32 10.24 2.39
N PRO A 152 -12.67 10.18 2.37
CA PRO A 152 -13.45 11.25 2.97
C PRO A 152 -13.05 11.43 4.44
N ALA A 153 -12.84 12.69 4.82
CA ALA A 153 -12.68 13.08 6.23
C ALA A 153 -14.05 12.93 6.87
N ILE A 154 -14.18 12.05 7.86
CA ILE A 154 -15.49 11.74 8.40
C ILE A 154 -15.52 11.86 9.91
N ASP A 155 -16.48 12.65 10.39
CA ASP A 155 -17.03 12.54 11.72
C ASP A 155 -17.75 11.19 11.85
N VAL A 156 -17.21 10.32 12.71
CA VAL A 156 -17.68 8.94 12.94
C VAL A 156 -19.17 8.89 13.31
N ASN A 157 -19.75 10.02 13.74
CA ASN A 157 -21.13 10.14 14.18
C ASN A 157 -22.16 10.35 13.05
N GLU A 158 -21.74 10.71 11.83
CA GLU A 158 -22.67 11.02 10.71
C GLU A 158 -22.70 9.95 9.60
N LEU A 159 -21.94 8.86 9.71
CA LEU A 159 -21.90 7.84 8.65
C LEU A 159 -23.06 6.87 8.70
N CYS A 160 -23.68 6.65 7.54
CA CYS A 160 -24.52 5.47 7.37
C CYS A 160 -23.66 4.19 7.25
N GLU A 161 -24.24 3.04 7.58
CA GLU A 161 -23.57 1.73 7.52
C GLU A 161 -23.00 1.41 6.12
N LYS A 162 -23.66 1.91 5.06
CA LYS A 162 -23.24 1.71 3.66
C LYS A 162 -21.95 2.46 3.34
N GLU A 163 -21.79 3.69 3.81
CA GLU A 163 -20.58 4.50 3.60
C GLU A 163 -19.41 3.93 4.39
N THR A 164 -19.62 3.53 5.65
CA THR A 164 -18.62 2.84 6.47
C THR A 164 -18.09 1.57 5.78
N ASN A 165 -18.97 0.78 5.19
CA ASN A 165 -18.60 -0.42 4.45
C ASN A 165 -17.78 -0.13 3.18
N LEU A 166 -18.14 0.89 2.42
CA LEU A 166 -17.40 1.31 1.21
C LEU A 166 -15.98 1.75 1.56
N LEU A 167 -15.82 2.57 2.59
CA LEU A 167 -14.53 3.06 3.06
C LEU A 167 -13.63 1.94 3.56
N THR A 168 -14.21 1.03 4.33
CA THR A 168 -13.50 -0.15 4.82
C THR A 168 -13.01 -1.02 3.66
N ASN A 169 -13.78 -1.13 2.58
CA ASN A 169 -13.37 -1.86 1.39
C ASN A 169 -12.24 -1.15 0.62
N GLN A 170 -12.34 0.17 0.41
CA GLN A 170 -11.30 0.96 -0.26
C GLN A 170 -9.98 0.95 0.51
N MET A 171 -10.02 1.13 1.83
CA MET A 171 -8.83 1.03 2.69
C MET A 171 -8.19 -0.37 2.63
N ARG A 172 -9.02 -1.42 2.55
CA ARG A 172 -8.53 -2.79 2.38
C ARG A 172 -7.85 -2.97 1.02
N GLN A 173 -8.39 -2.37 -0.04
CA GLN A 173 -7.78 -2.41 -1.37
C GLN A 173 -6.44 -1.68 -1.42
N ILE A 174 -6.37 -0.46 -0.89
CA ILE A 174 -5.10 0.29 -0.76
C ILE A 174 -4.07 -0.54 0.01
N ARG A 175 -4.45 -1.10 1.15
CA ARG A 175 -3.55 -1.92 1.97
C ARG A 175 -3.08 -3.16 1.21
N SER A 176 -3.99 -3.84 0.51
CA SER A 176 -3.66 -4.99 -0.35
C SER A 176 -2.65 -4.61 -1.44
N GLU A 177 -2.91 -3.52 -2.14
CA GLU A 177 -2.07 -3.02 -3.23
C GLU A 177 -0.66 -2.65 -2.74
N ILE A 178 -0.57 -1.92 -1.62
CA ILE A 178 0.72 -1.55 -0.99
C ILE A 178 1.48 -2.79 -0.49
N GLN A 179 0.81 -3.69 0.25
CA GLN A 179 1.46 -4.87 0.84
C GLN A 179 1.91 -5.88 -0.23
N THR A 180 1.18 -5.97 -1.34
CA THR A 180 1.50 -6.88 -2.43
C THR A 180 2.52 -6.26 -3.38
N VAL A 181 2.16 -5.13 -4.02
CA VAL A 181 2.96 -4.55 -5.12
C VAL A 181 4.24 -3.88 -4.61
N GLY A 182 4.24 -3.41 -3.36
CA GLY A 182 5.45 -2.84 -2.75
C GLY A 182 6.63 -3.81 -2.67
N GLN A 183 6.38 -5.12 -2.74
CA GLN A 183 7.40 -6.16 -2.58
C GLN A 183 7.70 -6.95 -3.87
N ILE A 184 6.89 -6.79 -4.92
CA ILE A 184 7.10 -7.53 -6.18
C ILE A 184 8.02 -6.77 -7.14
N ARG A 185 8.90 -7.53 -7.80
CA ARG A 185 9.79 -7.03 -8.85
C ARG A 185 9.86 -8.05 -9.97
N HIS A 186 9.09 -7.81 -11.03
CA HIS A 186 9.05 -8.67 -12.21
C HIS A 186 8.68 -7.84 -13.44
N ARG A 187 9.25 -8.17 -14.61
CA ARG A 187 9.06 -7.37 -15.84
C ARG A 187 7.60 -7.28 -16.31
N ASN A 188 6.81 -8.33 -16.03
CA ASN A 188 5.40 -8.42 -16.43
C ASN A 188 4.41 -8.07 -15.31
N LEU A 189 4.87 -7.42 -14.24
CA LEU A 189 4.03 -6.90 -13.17
C LEU A 189 4.30 -5.41 -13.03
N LEU A 190 3.26 -4.59 -12.93
CA LEU A 190 3.42 -3.14 -12.81
C LEU A 190 3.96 -2.79 -11.41
N PRO A 191 5.17 -2.23 -11.28
CA PRO A 191 5.74 -1.92 -9.98
C PRO A 191 5.12 -0.64 -9.41
N LEU A 192 4.77 -0.68 -8.11
CA LEU A 192 4.48 0.51 -7.32
C LEU A 192 5.81 1.23 -7.09
N LEU A 193 5.86 2.52 -7.46
CA LEU A 193 7.03 3.37 -7.30
C LEU A 193 7.02 4.04 -5.91
N ALA A 194 5.88 4.62 -5.53
CA ALA A 194 5.71 5.30 -4.26
C ALA A 194 4.26 5.27 -3.77
N HIS A 195 4.09 5.37 -2.45
CA HIS A 195 2.81 5.63 -1.78
C HIS A 195 2.92 6.91 -0.97
N ILE A 196 1.97 7.82 -1.14
CA ILE A 196 1.94 9.11 -0.46
C ILE A 196 0.57 9.24 0.21
N PRO A 197 0.49 8.93 1.52
CA PRO A 197 -0.72 9.18 2.29
C PRO A 197 -0.91 10.70 2.50
N ARG A 198 -2.17 11.14 2.41
CA ARG A 198 -2.64 12.49 2.76
C ARG A 198 -3.82 12.37 3.73
N PRO A 199 -4.21 13.44 4.43
CA PRO A 199 -5.37 13.40 5.33
C PRO A 199 -6.67 12.94 4.65
N ASN A 200 -6.88 13.31 3.38
CA ASN A 200 -8.14 13.09 2.67
C ASN A 200 -8.00 12.15 1.45
N CYS A 201 -6.83 11.56 1.22
CA CYS A 201 -6.61 10.64 0.11
C CYS A 201 -5.30 9.85 0.24
N HIS A 202 -5.14 8.84 -0.60
CA HIS A 202 -3.86 8.19 -0.85
C HIS A 202 -3.48 8.32 -2.31
N TYR A 203 -2.23 8.69 -2.57
CA TYR A 203 -1.63 8.60 -3.89
C TYR A 203 -0.80 7.34 -4.00
N LEU A 204 -1.07 6.55 -5.06
CA LEU A 204 -0.23 5.44 -5.49
C LEU A 204 0.41 5.82 -6.82
N ILE A 205 1.75 5.82 -6.85
CA ILE A 205 2.53 6.27 -7.99
C ILE A 205 3.09 5.07 -8.74
N TYR A 206 2.84 5.03 -10.04
CA TYR A 206 3.28 3.99 -10.95
C TYR A 206 4.04 4.59 -12.13
N GLU A 207 4.78 3.76 -12.85
CA GLU A 207 5.25 4.11 -14.19
C GLU A 207 4.05 4.23 -15.13
N PHE A 208 4.03 5.27 -15.99
CA PHE A 208 2.94 5.46 -16.93
C PHE A 208 3.05 4.49 -18.11
N MET A 209 1.97 3.74 -18.36
CA MET A 209 1.87 2.78 -19.46
C MET A 209 1.24 3.46 -20.69
N LYS A 210 2.06 3.86 -21.67
CA LYS A 210 1.61 4.72 -22.78
C LYS A 210 0.55 4.11 -23.68
N ASN A 211 0.55 2.78 -23.81
CA ASN A 211 -0.41 2.07 -24.64
C ASN A 211 -1.72 1.72 -23.91
N GLY A 212 -1.90 2.21 -22.68
CA GLY A 212 -3.11 2.01 -21.90
C GLY A 212 -3.33 0.55 -21.50
N SER A 213 -4.60 0.17 -21.33
CA SER A 213 -4.97 -1.21 -21.00
C SER A 213 -5.17 -2.06 -22.27
N LEU A 214 -4.99 -3.38 -22.13
CA LEU A 214 -5.34 -4.34 -23.19
C LEU A 214 -6.82 -4.25 -23.57
N HIS A 215 -7.70 -3.94 -22.62
CA HIS A 215 -9.11 -3.71 -22.87
C HIS A 215 -9.35 -2.57 -23.86
N ASP A 216 -8.70 -1.42 -23.65
CA ASP A 216 -8.84 -0.25 -24.52
C ASP A 216 -8.21 -0.51 -25.89
N ALA A 217 -7.06 -1.19 -25.91
CA ALA A 217 -6.41 -1.59 -27.16
C ALA A 217 -7.31 -2.49 -28.01
N LEU A 218 -7.93 -3.52 -27.42
CA LEU A 218 -8.84 -4.42 -28.14
C LEU A 218 -10.16 -3.74 -28.54
N LYS A 219 -10.68 -2.80 -27.74
CA LYS A 219 -11.83 -1.97 -28.14
C LYS A 219 -11.51 -1.09 -29.34
N ALA A 220 -10.33 -0.46 -29.35
CA ALA A 220 -9.86 0.32 -30.50
C ALA A 220 -9.74 -0.56 -31.74
N VAL A 221 -9.27 -1.80 -31.58
CA VAL A 221 -9.28 -2.79 -32.67
C VAL A 221 -10.69 -3.08 -33.15
N SER A 222 -11.63 -3.42 -32.26
CA SER A 222 -13.03 -3.71 -32.64
C SER A 222 -13.64 -2.56 -33.45
N ASN A 223 -13.43 -1.31 -33.00
CA ASN A 223 -13.93 -0.10 -33.65
C ASN A 223 -13.15 0.30 -34.92
N GLY A 224 -12.06 -0.39 -35.25
CA GLY A 224 -11.25 -0.13 -36.45
C GLY A 224 -10.30 1.06 -36.33
N SER A 225 -10.10 1.63 -35.13
CA SER A 225 -9.20 2.76 -34.91
C SER A 225 -7.75 2.36 -34.62
N LYS A 226 -7.50 1.06 -34.39
CA LYS A 226 -6.17 0.50 -34.17
C LYS A 226 -6.09 -0.90 -34.76
N GLU A 227 -4.89 -1.34 -35.11
CA GLU A 227 -4.61 -2.74 -35.43
C GLU A 227 -3.74 -3.35 -34.34
N LEU A 228 -4.00 -4.62 -34.01
CA LEU A 228 -3.20 -5.39 -33.06
C LEU A 228 -2.99 -6.78 -33.65
N GLU A 229 -1.88 -6.87 -34.38
CA GLU A 229 -1.34 -8.08 -35.00
C GLU A 229 -1.31 -9.27 -34.03
N TRP A 230 -1.50 -10.47 -34.57
CA TRP A 230 -1.49 -11.69 -33.77
C TRP A 230 -0.20 -11.88 -32.98
N THR A 231 0.95 -11.57 -33.58
CA THR A 231 2.26 -11.70 -32.91
C THR A 231 2.33 -10.88 -31.62
N VAL A 232 1.72 -9.69 -31.61
CA VAL A 232 1.61 -8.84 -30.42
C VAL A 232 0.62 -9.43 -29.42
N ARG A 233 -0.55 -9.90 -29.86
CA ARG A 233 -1.54 -10.56 -28.98
C ARG A 233 -0.95 -11.80 -28.29
N TYR A 234 -0.20 -12.60 -29.04
CA TYR A 234 0.49 -13.78 -28.53
C TYR A 234 1.62 -13.41 -27.55
N LYS A 235 2.42 -12.39 -27.85
CA LYS A 235 3.42 -11.84 -26.91
C LYS A 235 2.77 -11.42 -25.59
N ILE A 236 1.64 -10.71 -25.64
CA ILE A 236 0.87 -10.30 -24.45
C ILE A 236 0.42 -11.53 -23.64
N ALA A 237 -0.07 -12.59 -24.30
CA ALA A 237 -0.42 -13.84 -23.62
C ALA A 237 0.78 -14.44 -22.86
N VAL A 238 1.94 -14.53 -23.51
CA VAL A 238 3.18 -15.07 -22.91
C VAL A 238 3.64 -14.21 -21.73
N ASP A 239 3.59 -12.89 -21.87
CA ASP A 239 3.96 -11.94 -20.82
C ASP A 239 3.06 -12.08 -19.57
N VAL A 240 1.74 -12.19 -19.76
CA VAL A 240 0.79 -12.39 -18.65
C VAL A 240 1.04 -13.74 -17.98
N ALA A 241 1.29 -14.80 -18.75
CA ALA A 241 1.60 -16.12 -18.19
C ALA A 241 2.88 -16.10 -17.34
N ALA A 242 3.92 -15.38 -17.78
CA ALA A 242 5.16 -15.20 -17.01
C ALA A 242 4.91 -14.43 -15.71
N GLY A 243 4.08 -13.37 -15.75
CA GLY A 243 3.65 -12.66 -14.55
C GLY A 243 2.91 -13.56 -13.55
N LEU A 244 1.99 -14.40 -14.04
CA LEU A 244 1.25 -15.35 -13.19
C LEU A 244 2.12 -16.44 -12.59
N GLU A 245 3.08 -16.98 -13.35
CA GLU A 245 4.06 -17.93 -12.82
C GLU A 245 4.84 -17.31 -11.65
N TYR A 246 5.29 -16.06 -11.79
CA TYR A 246 5.95 -15.37 -10.70
C TYR A 246 5.06 -15.27 -9.46
N LEU A 247 3.81 -14.81 -9.61
CA LEU A 247 2.89 -14.61 -8.49
C LEU A 247 2.54 -15.92 -7.76
N HIS A 248 2.29 -16.99 -8.49
CA HIS A 248 1.77 -18.23 -7.91
C HIS A 248 2.83 -19.21 -7.44
N ILE A 249 4.01 -19.20 -8.07
CA ILE A 249 5.04 -20.23 -7.93
C ILE A 249 6.36 -19.68 -7.40
N VAL A 250 6.80 -18.50 -7.84
CA VAL A 250 8.12 -17.93 -7.49
C VAL A 250 8.05 -17.10 -6.22
N HIS A 251 7.08 -16.20 -6.12
CA HIS A 251 6.93 -15.29 -4.99
C HIS A 251 6.42 -16.01 -3.75
N ARG A 252 7.08 -15.80 -2.60
CA ARG A 252 6.71 -16.37 -1.29
C ARG A 252 6.50 -15.23 -0.28
N PRO A 253 5.32 -15.13 0.37
CA PRO A 253 4.11 -15.97 0.22
C PRO A 253 3.47 -15.85 -1.17
N ARG A 254 2.78 -16.89 -1.66
CA ARG A 254 2.16 -16.84 -3.00
C ARG A 254 1.11 -15.72 -3.07
N ILE A 255 0.97 -15.10 -4.23
CA ILE A 255 0.02 -14.01 -4.45
C ILE A 255 -1.08 -14.50 -5.38
N ILE A 256 -2.35 -14.39 -4.97
CA ILE A 256 -3.50 -14.63 -5.86
C ILE A 256 -4.14 -13.28 -6.19
N HIS A 257 -4.24 -12.96 -7.48
CA HIS A 257 -4.66 -11.64 -7.99
C HIS A 257 -6.15 -11.39 -7.81
N ARG A 258 -6.99 -12.38 -8.13
CA ARG A 258 -8.46 -12.43 -7.99
C ARG A 258 -9.30 -11.47 -8.86
N ASP A 259 -8.68 -10.53 -9.56
CA ASP A 259 -9.38 -9.68 -10.55
C ASP A 259 -8.59 -9.56 -11.85
N LEU A 260 -8.10 -10.68 -12.37
CA LEU A 260 -7.38 -10.69 -13.64
C LEU A 260 -8.36 -10.51 -14.81
N LYS A 261 -8.15 -9.46 -15.61
CA LYS A 261 -8.99 -9.10 -16.78
C LYS A 261 -8.20 -8.19 -17.72
N PRO A 262 -8.62 -8.00 -18.99
CA PRO A 262 -7.91 -7.14 -19.94
C PRO A 262 -7.71 -5.70 -19.45
N ALA A 263 -8.64 -5.15 -18.67
CA ALA A 263 -8.51 -3.79 -18.11
C ALA A 263 -7.39 -3.66 -17.06
N ASN A 264 -6.97 -4.78 -16.46
CA ASN A 264 -5.90 -4.84 -15.46
C ASN A 264 -4.56 -5.32 -16.08
N ILE A 265 -4.50 -5.50 -17.40
CA ILE A 265 -3.27 -5.73 -18.15
C ILE A 265 -2.90 -4.43 -18.86
N LEU A 266 -1.86 -3.74 -18.41
CA LEU A 266 -1.39 -2.52 -19.05
C LEU A 266 -0.25 -2.81 -20.03
N LEU A 267 -0.08 -1.94 -21.02
CA LEU A 267 0.89 -2.09 -22.10
C LEU A 267 1.91 -0.96 -22.04
N ASP A 268 3.19 -1.32 -21.91
CA ASP A 268 4.29 -0.35 -21.94
C ASP A 268 4.62 0.10 -23.37
N ASP A 269 5.71 0.86 -23.52
CA ASP A 269 6.12 1.48 -24.79
C ASP A 269 6.32 0.45 -25.93
N ASP A 270 6.83 -0.74 -25.60
CA ASP A 270 7.11 -1.82 -26.56
C ASP A 270 5.97 -2.86 -26.61
N LEU A 271 4.78 -2.48 -26.13
CA LEU A 271 3.61 -3.36 -26.02
C LEU A 271 3.89 -4.62 -25.19
N ASN A 272 4.82 -4.57 -24.23
CA ASN A 272 4.95 -5.65 -23.25
C ASN A 272 3.82 -5.54 -22.23
N ALA A 273 3.28 -6.69 -21.83
CA ALA A 273 2.16 -6.72 -20.90
C ALA A 273 2.63 -6.67 -19.44
N ARG A 274 1.95 -5.85 -18.63
CA ARG A 274 2.15 -5.73 -17.18
C ARG A 274 0.83 -5.91 -16.43
N ILE A 275 0.76 -6.92 -15.57
CA ILE A 275 -0.37 -7.12 -14.66
C ILE A 275 -0.39 -5.99 -13.63
N SER A 276 -1.56 -5.40 -13.41
CA SER A 276 -1.79 -4.24 -12.54
C SER A 276 -3.04 -4.42 -11.67
N ASP A 277 -3.28 -3.47 -10.76
CA ASP A 277 -4.46 -3.42 -9.87
C ASP A 277 -4.61 -4.61 -8.91
N PHE A 278 -3.67 -4.69 -7.95
CA PHE A 278 -3.63 -5.70 -6.89
C PHE A 278 -4.52 -5.37 -5.69
N GLY A 279 -5.51 -4.49 -5.86
CA GLY A 279 -6.42 -4.08 -4.78
C GLY A 279 -7.22 -5.26 -4.20
N LEU A 280 -7.47 -6.31 -4.97
CA LEU A 280 -8.17 -7.52 -4.52
C LEU A 280 -7.24 -8.70 -4.22
N ALA A 281 -5.94 -8.51 -4.36
CA ALA A 281 -4.96 -9.57 -4.22
C ALA A 281 -4.90 -10.12 -2.79
N LYS A 282 -4.39 -11.36 -2.66
CA LYS A 282 -4.18 -12.01 -1.36
C LYS A 282 -2.82 -12.68 -1.32
N LEU A 283 -2.07 -12.38 -0.27
CA LEU A 283 -0.88 -13.12 0.14
C LEU A 283 -1.33 -14.40 0.85
N VAL A 284 -0.87 -15.55 0.37
CA VAL A 284 -1.20 -16.87 0.91
C VAL A 284 0.09 -17.55 1.36
N PRO A 285 0.24 -17.86 2.66
CA PRO A 285 1.40 -18.58 3.15
C PRO A 285 1.53 -19.98 2.53
N ASP A 286 2.76 -20.46 2.30
CA ASP A 286 3.00 -21.78 1.70
C ASP A 286 2.48 -22.94 2.55
N VAL A 287 2.40 -22.75 3.87
CA VAL A 287 1.83 -23.75 4.80
C VAL A 287 0.33 -23.93 4.62
N THR A 288 -0.35 -23.01 3.94
CA THR A 288 -1.77 -23.12 3.61
C THR A 288 -1.92 -23.91 2.30
N SER A 289 -1.93 -25.24 2.43
CA SER A 289 -2.29 -26.13 1.32
C SER A 289 -3.82 -26.15 1.15
N GLY A 290 -4.33 -25.49 0.11
CA GLY A 290 -5.72 -25.65 -0.31
C GLY A 290 -6.47 -24.35 -0.57
N GLU A 291 -7.78 -24.51 -0.71
CA GLU A 291 -8.72 -23.44 -1.00
C GLU A 291 -8.96 -22.55 0.23
N MET A 292 -9.05 -21.24 0.01
CA MET A 292 -9.29 -20.26 1.07
C MET A 292 -10.67 -19.63 0.92
N ARG A 293 -11.30 -19.27 2.04
CA ARG A 293 -12.57 -18.53 2.03
C ARG A 293 -12.36 -17.02 1.99
N SER A 294 -13.09 -16.33 1.13
CA SER A 294 -13.15 -14.87 1.13
C SER A 294 -14.46 -14.38 0.52
N LYS A 295 -14.89 -13.16 0.87
CA LYS A 295 -16.01 -12.49 0.20
C LYS A 295 -15.78 -12.50 -1.31
N LEU A 296 -16.83 -12.82 -2.07
CA LEU A 296 -16.81 -12.79 -3.53
C LEU A 296 -16.35 -11.41 -4.01
N ALA A 297 -15.36 -11.39 -4.88
CA ALA A 297 -14.85 -10.20 -5.54
C ALA A 297 -14.27 -10.59 -6.90
N GLY A 298 -14.12 -9.61 -7.78
CA GLY A 298 -13.65 -9.82 -9.15
C GLY A 298 -14.68 -9.34 -10.17
N THR A 299 -14.38 -9.54 -11.44
CA THR A 299 -15.20 -9.06 -12.56
C THR A 299 -16.02 -10.18 -13.18
N VAL A 300 -17.33 -9.95 -13.35
CA VAL A 300 -18.26 -10.91 -13.98
C VAL A 300 -17.75 -11.31 -15.37
N GLY A 301 -17.85 -12.60 -15.68
CA GLY A 301 -17.28 -13.19 -16.91
C GLY A 301 -15.85 -13.71 -16.76
N TYR A 302 -15.08 -13.21 -15.79
CA TYR A 302 -13.71 -13.67 -15.48
C TYR A 302 -13.61 -14.45 -14.17
N ILE A 303 -14.64 -14.38 -13.31
CA ILE A 303 -14.70 -15.12 -12.05
C ILE A 303 -14.89 -16.62 -12.33
N ALA A 304 -14.06 -17.44 -11.72
CA ALA A 304 -14.14 -18.89 -11.81
C ALA A 304 -15.43 -19.45 -11.16
N PRO A 305 -16.06 -20.50 -11.73
CA PRO A 305 -17.36 -20.99 -11.30
C PRO A 305 -17.37 -21.51 -9.85
N GLU A 306 -16.30 -22.18 -9.42
CA GLU A 306 -16.17 -22.65 -8.04
C GLU A 306 -16.14 -21.50 -7.03
N TYR A 307 -15.51 -20.37 -7.40
CA TYR A 307 -15.39 -19.24 -6.51
C TYR A 307 -16.71 -18.51 -6.34
N TYR A 308 -17.46 -18.35 -7.44
CA TYR A 308 -18.84 -17.84 -7.40
C TYR A 308 -19.76 -18.70 -6.53
N ARG A 309 -19.66 -20.03 -6.64
CA ARG A 309 -20.57 -20.98 -5.96
C ARG A 309 -20.24 -21.19 -4.49
N THR A 310 -18.95 -21.28 -4.14
CA THR A 310 -18.51 -21.77 -2.82
C THR A 310 -17.81 -20.71 -1.97
N LEU A 311 -17.47 -19.55 -2.57
CA LEU A 311 -16.62 -18.51 -1.98
C LEU A 311 -15.20 -18.98 -1.66
N LEU A 312 -14.81 -20.14 -2.19
CA LEU A 312 -13.47 -20.68 -2.12
C LEU A 312 -12.64 -20.17 -3.28
N PHE A 313 -11.45 -19.65 -2.99
CA PHE A 313 -10.50 -19.20 -4.00
C PHE A 313 -9.16 -19.90 -3.84
N SER A 314 -8.50 -20.08 -4.98
CA SER A 314 -7.11 -20.54 -5.10
C SER A 314 -6.45 -19.83 -6.27
N ASP A 315 -5.17 -20.10 -6.52
CA ASP A 315 -4.47 -19.68 -7.73
C ASP A 315 -5.17 -20.18 -9.01
N LYS A 316 -5.92 -21.28 -8.94
CA LYS A 316 -6.71 -21.80 -10.07
C LYS A 316 -7.83 -20.85 -10.50
N CYS A 317 -8.25 -19.92 -9.65
CA CYS A 317 -9.20 -18.88 -10.06
C CYS A 317 -8.55 -17.89 -11.03
N ASP A 318 -7.30 -17.49 -10.81
CA ASP A 318 -6.55 -16.64 -11.74
C ASP A 318 -6.25 -17.38 -13.06
N ILE A 319 -6.00 -18.70 -13.00
CA ILE A 319 -5.83 -19.53 -14.20
C ILE A 319 -7.10 -19.53 -15.06
N TYR A 320 -8.27 -19.65 -14.44
CA TYR A 320 -9.55 -19.54 -15.14
C TYR A 320 -9.69 -18.17 -15.81
N SER A 321 -9.47 -17.08 -15.05
CA SER A 321 -9.52 -15.72 -15.60
C SER A 321 -8.56 -15.53 -16.76
N PHE A 322 -7.35 -16.11 -16.68
CA PHE A 322 -6.38 -16.07 -17.77
C PHE A 322 -6.83 -16.85 -19.00
N GLY A 323 -7.46 -18.01 -18.83
CA GLY A 323 -8.07 -18.74 -19.94
C GLY A 323 -9.14 -17.92 -20.67
N VAL A 324 -9.95 -17.15 -19.94
CA VAL A 324 -10.89 -16.19 -20.56
C VAL A 324 -10.13 -15.10 -21.34
N ILE A 325 -9.03 -14.56 -20.80
CA ILE A 325 -8.20 -13.57 -21.52
C ILE A 325 -7.58 -14.14 -22.79
N LEU A 326 -7.12 -15.39 -22.78
CA LEU A 326 -6.61 -16.07 -23.98
C LEU A 326 -7.71 -16.17 -25.06
N ALA A 327 -8.94 -16.52 -24.67
CA ALA A 327 -10.07 -16.52 -25.58
C ALA A 327 -10.37 -15.10 -26.13
N VAL A 328 -10.35 -14.08 -25.28
CA VAL A 328 -10.54 -12.67 -25.69
C VAL A 328 -9.48 -12.24 -26.72
N LEU A 329 -8.21 -12.60 -26.51
CA LEU A 329 -7.12 -12.27 -27.42
C LEU A 329 -7.30 -12.88 -28.82
N VAL A 330 -7.74 -14.13 -28.90
CA VAL A 330 -7.93 -14.83 -30.19
C VAL A 330 -9.23 -14.40 -30.88
N THR A 331 -10.32 -14.29 -30.13
CA THR A 331 -11.66 -14.06 -30.69
C THR A 331 -11.97 -12.58 -30.93
N GLY A 332 -11.25 -11.68 -30.25
CA GLY A 332 -11.56 -10.25 -30.22
C GLY A 332 -12.88 -9.92 -29.52
N LYS A 333 -13.52 -10.88 -28.85
CA LYS A 333 -14.81 -10.72 -28.16
C LYS A 333 -14.62 -10.65 -26.65
N PHE A 334 -15.36 -9.76 -25.98
CA PHE A 334 -15.39 -9.70 -24.51
C PHE A 334 -16.58 -10.49 -23.95
N PRO A 335 -16.50 -11.00 -22.69
CA PRO A 335 -17.65 -11.64 -22.04
C PRO A 335 -18.92 -10.77 -21.97
N THR A 336 -18.77 -9.44 -22.05
CA THR A 336 -19.86 -8.46 -22.00
C THR A 336 -20.43 -8.10 -23.37
N ASP A 337 -19.88 -8.62 -24.47
CA ASP A 337 -20.35 -8.28 -25.81
C ASP A 337 -21.79 -8.76 -26.04
N SER A 338 -22.56 -7.96 -26.77
CA SER A 338 -23.96 -8.28 -27.12
C SER A 338 -24.11 -9.57 -27.92
N PHE A 339 -23.04 -10.03 -28.57
CA PHE A 339 -22.98 -11.33 -29.23
C PHE A 339 -23.47 -12.45 -28.28
N PHE A 340 -22.94 -12.52 -27.06
CA PHE A 340 -23.32 -13.57 -26.08
C PHE A 340 -24.68 -13.34 -25.40
N GLN A 341 -25.40 -12.28 -25.75
CA GLN A 341 -26.76 -12.01 -25.29
C GLN A 341 -27.82 -12.36 -26.34
N THR A 342 -27.39 -12.48 -27.60
CA THR A 342 -28.28 -12.58 -28.77
C THR A 342 -28.18 -13.91 -29.49
N THR A 343 -27.22 -14.74 -29.11
CA THR A 343 -27.01 -16.06 -29.71
C THR A 343 -27.27 -17.17 -28.69
N ASP A 344 -27.42 -18.41 -29.16
CA ASP A 344 -27.62 -19.59 -28.29
C ASP A 344 -26.38 -19.88 -27.43
N GLU A 345 -25.24 -19.25 -27.75
CA GLU A 345 -24.01 -19.37 -26.96
C GLU A 345 -24.03 -18.48 -25.72
N MET A 346 -24.26 -19.11 -24.58
CA MET A 346 -24.41 -18.46 -23.26
C MET A 346 -23.23 -17.61 -22.80
N CYS A 347 -21.99 -17.92 -23.22
CA CYS A 347 -20.79 -17.17 -22.86
C CYS A 347 -19.57 -17.54 -23.73
N ILE A 348 -18.53 -16.71 -23.71
CA ILE A 348 -17.28 -16.94 -24.47
C ILE A 348 -16.63 -18.31 -24.21
N VAL A 349 -16.65 -18.78 -22.95
CA VAL A 349 -16.06 -20.09 -22.59
C VAL A 349 -16.86 -21.22 -23.22
N GLY A 350 -18.20 -21.14 -23.16
CA GLY A 350 -19.08 -22.11 -23.80
C GLY A 350 -18.92 -22.12 -25.31
N TRP A 351 -18.89 -20.93 -25.93
CA TRP A 351 -18.72 -20.78 -27.37
C TRP A 351 -17.42 -21.40 -27.89
N VAL A 352 -16.28 -21.06 -27.27
CA VAL A 352 -14.98 -21.65 -27.63
C VAL A 352 -15.00 -23.16 -27.44
N ARG A 353 -15.53 -23.66 -26.31
CA ARG A 353 -15.59 -25.10 -26.02
C ARG A 353 -16.43 -25.88 -27.04
N THR A 354 -17.51 -25.30 -27.54
CA THR A 354 -18.36 -25.90 -28.58
C THR A 354 -17.72 -25.84 -29.97
N ALA A 355 -17.04 -24.75 -30.29
CA ALA A 355 -16.44 -24.56 -31.61
C ALA A 355 -15.15 -25.37 -31.83
N MET A 356 -14.32 -25.54 -30.79
CA MET A 356 -13.04 -26.26 -30.90
C MET A 356 -13.13 -27.70 -31.46
N PRO A 357 -14.14 -28.53 -31.11
CA PRO A 357 -14.31 -29.86 -31.71
C PRO A 357 -15.12 -29.85 -33.02
N SER A 358 -15.59 -28.70 -33.50
CA SER A 358 -16.41 -28.61 -34.71
C SER A 358 -15.58 -28.83 -35.99
N ASN A 359 -16.26 -28.99 -37.13
CA ASN A 359 -15.61 -29.16 -38.43
C ASN A 359 -14.78 -27.93 -38.85
N ASP A 360 -15.14 -26.74 -38.37
CA ASP A 360 -14.37 -25.52 -38.63
C ASP A 360 -14.21 -24.66 -37.36
N PRO A 361 -13.18 -24.93 -36.54
CA PRO A 361 -12.95 -24.18 -35.31
C PRO A 361 -12.45 -22.75 -35.59
N ARG A 362 -12.12 -22.38 -36.84
CA ARG A 362 -11.63 -21.04 -37.17
C ARG A 362 -12.73 -19.98 -37.10
N VAL A 363 -14.01 -20.40 -37.03
CA VAL A 363 -15.17 -19.49 -36.92
C VAL A 363 -15.10 -18.58 -35.70
N VAL A 364 -14.38 -18.97 -34.65
CA VAL A 364 -14.24 -18.14 -33.44
C VAL A 364 -13.06 -17.18 -33.51
N ILE A 365 -12.17 -17.32 -34.48
CA ILE A 365 -11.02 -16.43 -34.63
C ILE A 365 -11.53 -15.05 -35.05
N ASP A 366 -10.94 -14.00 -34.46
CA ASP A 366 -11.18 -12.62 -34.87
C ASP A 366 -10.98 -12.49 -36.39
N GLN A 367 -12.02 -12.03 -37.10
CA GLN A 367 -11.99 -11.91 -38.56
C GLN A 367 -10.82 -11.04 -39.05
N LYS A 368 -10.36 -10.10 -38.22
CA LYS A 368 -9.20 -9.23 -38.54
C LYS A 368 -7.86 -9.96 -38.47
N LEU A 369 -7.83 -11.16 -37.90
CA LEU A 369 -6.64 -12.01 -37.80
C LEU A 369 -6.64 -13.15 -38.83
N LEU A 370 -7.76 -13.41 -39.51
CA LEU A 370 -7.83 -14.44 -40.55
C LEU A 370 -6.99 -14.06 -41.77
N GLY A 371 -6.29 -15.04 -42.32
CA GLY A 371 -5.35 -14.85 -43.42
C GLY A 371 -3.96 -14.39 -42.99
N SER A 372 -3.70 -14.27 -41.68
CA SER A 372 -2.38 -13.88 -41.15
C SER A 372 -1.36 -15.03 -41.15
N GLY A 373 -1.78 -16.27 -41.40
CA GLY A 373 -0.92 -17.45 -41.42
C GLY A 373 -0.62 -18.05 -40.05
N PHE A 374 -1.30 -17.57 -39.00
CA PHE A 374 -1.10 -18.02 -37.62
C PHE A 374 -2.33 -18.75 -37.03
N GLU A 375 -3.28 -19.17 -37.86
CA GLU A 375 -4.55 -19.77 -37.43
C GLU A 375 -4.32 -21.03 -36.58
N GLU A 376 -3.39 -21.90 -36.97
CA GLU A 376 -2.99 -23.09 -36.19
C GLU A 376 -2.50 -22.69 -34.79
N GLN A 377 -1.66 -21.66 -34.70
CA GLN A 377 -1.15 -21.14 -33.42
C GLN A 377 -2.28 -20.55 -32.57
N MET A 378 -3.24 -19.83 -33.17
CA MET A 378 -4.43 -19.32 -32.48
C MET A 378 -5.31 -20.45 -31.92
N LEU A 379 -5.52 -21.51 -32.69
CA LEU A 379 -6.28 -22.69 -32.26
C LEU A 379 -5.59 -23.41 -31.10
N LEU A 380 -4.25 -23.51 -31.11
CA LEU A 380 -3.49 -24.06 -29.98
C LEU A 380 -3.64 -23.18 -28.72
N VAL A 381 -3.64 -21.86 -28.86
CA VAL A 381 -3.91 -20.94 -27.74
C VAL A 381 -5.34 -21.13 -27.19
N LEU A 382 -6.33 -21.31 -28.06
CA LEU A 382 -7.70 -21.62 -27.63
C LEU A 382 -7.81 -22.98 -26.93
N LYS A 383 -7.03 -23.97 -27.36
CA LYS A 383 -6.96 -25.26 -26.64
C LYS A 383 -6.41 -25.10 -25.23
N ILE A 384 -5.38 -24.27 -25.05
CA ILE A 384 -4.88 -23.90 -23.72
C ILE A 384 -5.96 -23.15 -22.93
N ALA A 385 -6.70 -22.23 -23.56
CA ALA A 385 -7.82 -21.53 -22.93
C ALA A 385 -8.90 -22.52 -22.43
N CYS A 386 -9.22 -23.56 -23.18
CA CYS A 386 -10.13 -24.63 -22.74
C CYS A 386 -9.61 -25.36 -21.50
N PHE A 387 -8.31 -25.72 -21.46
CA PHE A 387 -7.71 -26.36 -20.28
C PHE A 387 -7.72 -25.43 -19.05
N CYS A 388 -7.43 -24.15 -19.24
CA CYS A 388 -7.47 -23.15 -18.19
C CYS A 388 -8.89 -22.93 -17.63
N THR A 389 -9.94 -23.17 -18.42
CA THR A 389 -11.34 -22.87 -18.06
C THR A 389 -12.18 -24.10 -17.70
N TYR A 390 -11.56 -25.25 -17.38
CA TYR A 390 -12.28 -26.39 -16.84
C TYR A 390 -13.06 -26.02 -15.57
N ASP A 391 -14.27 -26.58 -15.42
CA ASP A 391 -15.13 -26.31 -14.27
C ASP A 391 -14.49 -26.81 -12.96
N ASP A 392 -13.85 -27.99 -12.99
CA ASP A 392 -13.08 -28.51 -11.87
C ASP A 392 -11.69 -27.82 -11.81
N PRO A 393 -11.39 -27.02 -10.77
CA PRO A 393 -10.10 -26.36 -10.63
C PRO A 393 -8.91 -27.32 -10.56
N LYS A 394 -9.11 -28.59 -10.17
CA LYS A 394 -8.03 -29.60 -10.12
C LYS A 394 -7.56 -30.01 -11.52
N GLN A 395 -8.44 -29.94 -12.52
CA GLN A 395 -8.12 -30.29 -13.91
C GLN A 395 -7.43 -29.15 -14.66
N ARG A 396 -7.48 -27.92 -14.13
CA ARG A 396 -6.77 -26.78 -14.73
C ARG A 396 -5.25 -26.97 -14.59
N PRO A 397 -4.45 -26.58 -15.58
CA PRO A 397 -2.99 -26.50 -15.42
C PRO A 397 -2.60 -25.48 -14.34
N ASN A 398 -1.38 -25.58 -13.80
CA ASN A 398 -0.82 -24.49 -12.97
C ASN A 398 -0.20 -23.40 -13.88
N SER A 399 0.12 -22.23 -13.32
CA SER A 399 0.63 -21.10 -14.13
C SER A 399 1.96 -21.38 -14.83
N ARG A 400 2.84 -22.19 -14.23
CA ARG A 400 4.08 -22.66 -14.87
C ARG A 400 3.75 -23.51 -16.09
N ASP A 401 2.86 -24.50 -15.96
CA ASP A 401 2.48 -25.38 -17.08
C ASP A 401 1.87 -24.57 -18.23
N VAL A 402 1.00 -23.60 -17.92
CA VAL A 402 0.42 -22.70 -18.93
C VAL A 402 1.50 -21.90 -19.65
N ARG A 403 2.45 -21.32 -18.92
CA ARG A 403 3.58 -20.60 -19.51
C ARG A 403 4.40 -21.51 -20.43
N HIS A 404 4.65 -22.76 -20.02
CA HIS A 404 5.39 -23.73 -20.82
C HIS A 404 4.63 -24.12 -22.09
N MET A 405 3.34 -24.46 -21.97
CA MET A 405 2.48 -24.78 -23.11
C MET A 405 2.46 -23.65 -24.13
N LEU A 406 2.30 -22.39 -23.69
CA LEU A 406 2.36 -21.24 -24.58
C LEU A 406 3.72 -21.16 -25.26
N SER A 407 4.83 -21.19 -24.51
CA SER A 407 6.19 -21.06 -25.06
C SER A 407 6.62 -22.16 -26.03
N GLN A 408 5.94 -23.30 -26.02
CA GLN A 408 6.21 -24.43 -26.91
C GLN A 408 5.48 -24.34 -28.25
N ILE A 409 4.52 -23.43 -28.41
CA ILE A 409 3.85 -23.23 -29.69
C ILE A 409 4.85 -22.56 -30.65
N LYS A 410 5.31 -23.30 -31.65
CA LYS A 410 6.24 -22.81 -32.67
C LYS A 410 5.50 -22.04 -33.76
N HIS A 411 6.24 -21.17 -34.44
CA HIS A 411 5.82 -20.50 -35.66
C HIS A 411 5.73 -21.47 -36.84
#